data_AF-A0A9X4LG98-F1
#
_entry.id   AF-A0A9X4LG98-F1
#
_cell.length_a   1.000
_cell.length_b   1.000
_cell.length_c   1.000
_cell.angle_alpha   90.00
_cell.angle_beta   90.00
_cell.angle_gamma   90.00
#
_symmetry.space_group_name_H-M   'P 1'
#
loop_
_entity.id
_entity.type
_entity.pdbx_description
1 polymer ?
#
loop_
_entity_poly.entity_id
_entity_poly.type
_entity_poly.pdbx_seq_one_letter_code
_entity_poly.pdbx_strand_id
1 'polypeptide(L)'
;MAELQVRELAHGEFLLSWGAGEKSVPADSLTPVWPAHCRVEQTALHCGEQGLTGTVAVKGVGERFSALLIKVFWLDGQSRVYSITAGQTSARLFGAADDPRGMGEVAAAYTVLGIEHILTGVDHLLFVISLLFLVGFGRRLLWTITAFTAAHSLTLALSALGWLTLRAPPVEATIALSIVLVAGEALHRRETLSRRWPALVAFGFGLVHGLGFAGALKEIGLPDAHMSVALLTFNVGVELGQLLTVGLAWLAWRVARSWPAAARVRTPLLYGVGTVAAYWSWLRAAAIFG
;
A
#
# COMPACT_ATOMS: atom_id res chain seq x y z
N MET A 1 -12.57 1.75 -17.09
CA MET A 1 -12.52 2.30 -15.72
C MET A 1 -13.42 3.51 -15.76
N ALA A 2 -14.44 3.57 -14.91
CA ALA A 2 -15.39 4.66 -14.93
C ALA A 2 -14.91 5.82 -14.03
N GLU A 3 -15.34 7.05 -14.34
CA GLU A 3 -15.02 8.25 -13.56
C GLU A 3 -16.30 9.01 -13.22
N LEU A 4 -16.52 9.26 -11.94
CA LEU A 4 -17.59 10.11 -11.40
C LEU A 4 -16.95 11.34 -10.76
N GLN A 5 -17.30 12.52 -11.24
CA GLN A 5 -16.90 13.80 -10.65
C GLN A 5 -18.03 14.32 -9.76
N VAL A 6 -17.69 14.79 -8.57
CA VAL A 6 -18.59 15.34 -7.55
C VAL A 6 -18.09 16.73 -7.21
N ARG A 7 -18.73 17.79 -7.71
CA ARG A 7 -18.25 19.17 -7.54
C ARG A 7 -19.16 19.94 -6.61
N GLU A 8 -18.63 20.44 -5.51
CA GLU A 8 -19.35 21.33 -4.60
C GLU A 8 -19.65 22.67 -5.30
N LEU A 9 -20.92 23.05 -5.37
CA LEU A 9 -21.41 24.30 -5.97
C LEU A 9 -21.75 25.34 -4.90
N ALA A 10 -22.26 24.88 -3.77
CA ALA A 10 -22.54 25.64 -2.57
C ALA A 10 -22.30 24.72 -1.36
N HIS A 11 -22.15 25.27 -0.17
CA HIS A 11 -21.88 24.48 1.03
C HIS A 11 -22.94 23.37 1.21
N GLY A 12 -22.51 22.10 1.16
CA GLY A 12 -23.41 20.96 1.27
C GLY A 12 -24.20 20.60 0.01
N GLU A 13 -23.97 21.28 -1.12
CA GLU A 13 -24.58 21.02 -2.42
C GLU A 13 -23.54 20.62 -3.46
N PHE A 14 -23.67 19.42 -4.01
CA PHE A 14 -22.72 18.85 -4.96
C PHE A 14 -23.37 18.51 -6.29
N LEU A 15 -22.65 18.73 -7.39
CA LEU A 15 -23.03 18.34 -8.73
C LEU A 15 -22.29 17.05 -9.13
N LEU A 16 -23.05 16.03 -9.49
CA LEU A 16 -22.58 14.75 -10.00
C LEU A 16 -22.48 14.82 -11.52
N SER A 17 -21.28 14.57 -12.06
CA SER A 17 -21.06 14.47 -13.50
C SER A 17 -20.14 13.30 -13.83
N TRP A 18 -20.57 12.43 -14.72
CA TRP A 18 -19.71 11.36 -15.24
C TRP A 18 -18.66 11.92 -16.20
N GLY A 19 -17.41 11.45 -16.10
CA GLY A 19 -16.27 11.95 -16.86
C GLY A 19 -16.42 11.78 -18.38
N ALA A 20 -15.93 12.76 -19.14
CA ALA A 20 -16.11 12.91 -20.59
C ALA A 20 -15.43 11.85 -21.50
N GLY A 21 -14.83 10.79 -20.91
CA GLY A 21 -14.06 9.77 -21.63
C GLY A 21 -14.85 8.54 -22.09
N GLU A 22 -16.03 8.28 -21.52
CA GLU A 22 -16.88 7.15 -21.92
C GLU A 22 -18.26 7.70 -22.27
N LYS A 23 -18.56 7.77 -23.57
CA LYS A 23 -19.93 8.00 -24.05
C LYS A 23 -20.83 6.98 -23.35
N SER A 24 -21.66 7.47 -22.43
CA SER A 24 -22.66 6.73 -21.65
C SER A 24 -22.12 5.56 -20.81
N VAL A 25 -21.75 5.81 -19.55
CA VAL A 25 -21.97 4.82 -18.49
C VAL A 25 -23.50 4.66 -18.40
N PRO A 26 -24.08 3.49 -18.74
CA PRO A 26 -25.52 3.30 -18.60
C PRO A 26 -25.90 3.50 -17.14
N ALA A 27 -26.99 4.24 -16.87
CA ALA A 27 -27.43 4.56 -15.51
C ALA A 27 -27.56 3.31 -14.60
N ASP A 28 -27.80 2.15 -15.20
CA ASP A 28 -28.00 0.87 -14.50
C ASP A 28 -26.70 0.11 -14.21
N SER A 29 -25.55 0.52 -14.76
CA SER A 29 -24.30 -0.24 -14.66
C SER A 29 -23.46 0.07 -13.42
N LEU A 30 -23.59 1.28 -12.87
CA LEU A 30 -22.91 1.71 -11.65
C LEU A 30 -23.86 2.54 -10.81
N THR A 31 -24.29 1.99 -9.67
CA THR A 31 -25.21 2.67 -8.75
C THR A 31 -24.48 3.05 -7.47
N PRO A 32 -24.04 4.34 -7.33
CA PRO A 32 -23.50 4.84 -6.09
C PRO A 32 -24.60 4.94 -5.03
N VAL A 33 -24.31 4.39 -3.85
CA VAL A 33 -25.10 4.46 -2.63
C VAL A 33 -24.42 5.46 -1.72
N TRP A 34 -25.05 6.62 -1.56
CA TRP A 34 -24.55 7.72 -0.76
C TRP A 34 -24.87 7.54 0.74
N PRO A 35 -24.15 8.26 1.63
CA PRO A 35 -24.48 8.31 3.05
C PRO A 35 -25.94 8.70 3.32
N ALA A 36 -26.52 8.21 4.41
CA ALA A 36 -27.95 8.36 4.71
C ALA A 36 -28.43 9.81 4.88
N HIS A 37 -27.53 10.75 5.23
CA HIS A 37 -27.84 12.17 5.37
C HIS A 37 -27.78 12.93 4.03
N CYS A 38 -27.24 12.31 2.97
CA CYS A 38 -27.20 12.88 1.64
C CYS A 38 -28.41 12.42 0.79
N ARG A 39 -29.08 13.36 0.12
CA ARG A 39 -30.18 13.10 -0.81
C ARG A 39 -29.76 13.41 -2.23
N VAL A 40 -30.01 12.46 -3.15
CA VAL A 40 -29.75 12.64 -4.59
C VAL A 40 -31.03 13.12 -5.26
N GLU A 41 -30.95 14.21 -6.00
CA GLU A 41 -32.00 14.72 -6.86
C GLU A 41 -31.42 14.92 -8.27
N GLN A 42 -31.72 13.98 -9.18
CA GLN A 42 -31.14 13.91 -10.52
C GLN A 42 -29.60 13.86 -10.50
N THR A 43 -28.93 14.97 -10.81
CA THR A 43 -27.48 15.14 -10.78
C THR A 43 -27.01 15.98 -9.59
N ALA A 44 -27.92 16.50 -8.76
CA ALA A 44 -27.60 17.21 -7.54
C ALA A 44 -27.57 16.25 -6.34
N LEU A 45 -26.63 16.48 -5.42
CA LEU A 45 -26.47 15.75 -4.18
C LEU A 45 -26.47 16.76 -3.03
N HIS A 46 -27.49 16.67 -2.17
CA HIS A 46 -27.70 17.56 -1.04
C HIS A 46 -27.33 16.84 0.25
N CYS A 47 -26.26 17.26 0.91
CA CYS A 47 -25.78 16.67 2.17
C CYS A 47 -25.94 17.60 3.39
N GLY A 48 -26.46 18.82 3.19
CA GLY A 48 -26.67 19.81 4.25
C GLY A 48 -25.36 20.27 4.92
N GLU A 49 -25.46 20.81 6.13
CA GLU A 49 -24.30 21.38 6.86
C GLU A 49 -23.22 20.36 7.24
N GLN A 50 -23.53 19.06 7.22
CA GLN A 50 -22.53 18.01 7.48
C GLN A 50 -21.59 17.80 6.29
N GLY A 51 -21.94 18.31 5.11
CA GLY A 51 -21.16 18.10 3.88
C GLY A 51 -21.08 16.62 3.48
N LEU A 52 -20.22 16.34 2.48
CA LEU A 52 -20.08 15.00 1.92
C LEU A 52 -19.18 14.10 2.79
N THR A 53 -19.75 13.56 3.87
CA THR A 53 -19.06 12.71 4.86
C THR A 53 -19.74 11.34 5.03
N GLY A 54 -19.00 10.26 5.23
CA GLY A 54 -19.56 8.91 5.47
C GLY A 54 -19.24 7.93 4.36
N THR A 55 -19.81 6.72 4.43
CA THR A 55 -19.46 5.66 3.48
C THR A 55 -20.24 5.81 2.17
N VAL A 56 -19.53 5.88 1.05
CA VAL A 56 -20.09 5.68 -0.29
C VAL A 56 -19.81 4.24 -0.72
N ALA A 57 -20.85 3.51 -1.07
CA ALA A 57 -20.74 2.18 -1.67
C ALA A 57 -21.15 2.25 -3.12
N VAL A 58 -20.65 1.35 -3.98
CA VAL A 58 -21.04 1.33 -5.38
C VAL A 58 -21.36 -0.09 -5.80
N LYS A 59 -22.54 -0.28 -6.35
CA LYS A 59 -22.98 -1.55 -6.94
C LYS A 59 -22.60 -1.60 -8.42
N GLY A 60 -22.25 -2.79 -8.92
CA GLY A 60 -21.88 -3.03 -10.33
C GLY A 60 -20.37 -2.89 -10.64
N VAL A 61 -19.55 -2.52 -9.65
CA VAL A 61 -18.08 -2.55 -9.79
C VAL A 61 -17.60 -3.99 -9.80
N GLY A 62 -16.83 -4.38 -10.82
CA GLY A 62 -16.36 -5.74 -11.07
C GLY A 62 -17.12 -6.48 -12.18
N GLU A 63 -18.27 -5.98 -12.63
CA GLU A 63 -19.01 -6.59 -13.74
C GLU A 63 -18.52 -6.07 -15.10
N ARG A 64 -18.80 -4.79 -15.38
CA ARG A 64 -18.39 -4.12 -16.64
C ARG A 64 -17.16 -3.23 -16.46
N PHE A 65 -16.96 -2.71 -15.26
CA PHE A 65 -15.86 -1.84 -14.90
C PHE A 65 -15.04 -2.45 -13.77
N SER A 66 -13.74 -2.60 -13.98
CA SER A 66 -12.81 -3.12 -12.95
C SER A 66 -12.65 -2.17 -11.76
N ALA A 67 -12.84 -0.87 -11.97
CA ALA A 67 -12.76 0.17 -10.96
C ALA A 67 -13.61 1.40 -11.35
N LEU A 68 -14.08 2.12 -10.32
CA LEU A 68 -14.70 3.44 -10.40
C LEU A 68 -13.85 4.45 -9.61
N LEU A 69 -13.47 5.54 -10.25
CA LEU A 69 -12.83 6.69 -9.61
C LEU A 69 -13.87 7.77 -9.29
N ILE A 70 -14.01 8.12 -8.01
CA ILE A 70 -14.85 9.24 -7.56
C ILE A 70 -13.93 10.43 -7.27
N LYS A 71 -13.97 11.47 -8.11
CA LYS A 71 -13.22 12.72 -7.91
C LYS A 71 -14.13 13.76 -7.28
N VAL A 72 -13.88 14.10 -6.04
CA VAL A 72 -14.62 15.16 -5.34
C VAL A 72 -13.83 16.46 -5.44
N PHE A 73 -14.49 17.54 -5.84
CA PHE A 73 -13.95 18.90 -5.91
C PHE A 73 -14.73 19.77 -4.92
N TRP A 74 -14.03 20.45 -4.02
CA TRP A 74 -14.64 21.33 -3.02
C TRP A 74 -14.53 22.80 -3.40
N LEU A 75 -15.33 23.65 -2.74
CA LEU A 75 -15.33 25.11 -2.98
C LEU A 75 -14.01 25.79 -2.63
N ASP A 76 -13.24 25.19 -1.72
CA ASP A 76 -11.90 25.63 -1.31
C ASP A 76 -10.81 25.37 -2.37
N GLY A 77 -11.17 24.76 -3.51
CA GLY A 77 -10.25 24.42 -4.59
C GLY A 77 -9.52 23.09 -4.41
N GLN A 78 -9.72 22.39 -3.29
CA GLN A 78 -9.19 21.05 -3.08
C GLN A 78 -9.95 20.01 -3.91
N SER A 79 -9.26 18.91 -4.22
CA SER A 79 -9.89 17.74 -4.80
C SER A 79 -9.33 16.46 -4.18
N ARG A 80 -10.16 15.43 -4.08
CA ARG A 80 -9.77 14.10 -3.59
C ARG A 80 -10.33 13.06 -4.53
N VAL A 81 -9.55 12.01 -4.76
CA VAL A 81 -9.94 10.91 -5.63
C VAL A 81 -10.06 9.66 -4.78
N TYR A 82 -11.22 9.02 -4.83
CA TYR A 82 -11.48 7.74 -4.18
C TYR A 82 -11.58 6.66 -5.24
N SER A 83 -10.84 5.57 -5.08
CA SER A 83 -10.93 4.39 -5.95
C SER A 83 -11.79 3.31 -5.31
N ILE A 84 -12.79 2.82 -6.04
CA ILE A 84 -13.66 1.71 -5.64
C ILE A 84 -13.48 0.57 -6.64
N THR A 85 -13.17 -0.62 -6.15
CA THR A 85 -12.85 -1.80 -6.96
C THR A 85 -13.73 -2.99 -6.59
N ALA A 86 -13.66 -4.09 -7.34
CA ALA A 86 -14.40 -5.31 -7.02
C ALA A 86 -14.01 -5.92 -5.66
N GLY A 87 -12.76 -5.70 -5.21
CA GLY A 87 -12.27 -6.17 -3.90
C GLY A 87 -12.65 -5.23 -2.74
N GLN A 88 -13.01 -3.99 -3.03
CA GLN A 88 -13.38 -2.97 -2.04
C GLN A 88 -14.50 -2.10 -2.63
N THR A 89 -15.75 -2.53 -2.44
CA THR A 89 -16.96 -1.92 -3.04
C THR A 89 -17.46 -0.67 -2.32
N SER A 90 -16.73 -0.20 -1.31
CA SER A 90 -17.05 1.00 -0.56
C SER A 90 -15.82 1.80 -0.20
N ALA A 91 -15.92 3.12 -0.33
CA ALA A 91 -14.95 4.08 0.17
C ALA A 91 -15.61 4.92 1.27
N ARG A 92 -14.85 5.28 2.29
CA ARG A 92 -15.31 6.25 3.29
C ARG A 92 -14.92 7.65 2.81
N LEU A 93 -15.91 8.50 2.57
CA LEU A 93 -15.77 9.91 2.26
C LEU A 93 -15.60 10.68 3.56
N PHE A 94 -14.70 11.65 3.55
CA PHE A 94 -14.34 12.36 4.77
C PHE A 94 -14.36 13.89 4.62
N GLY A 95 -15.38 14.47 3.97
CA GLY A 95 -15.61 15.92 3.96
C GLY A 95 -14.54 16.77 3.24
N ALA A 96 -14.76 18.09 3.24
CA ALA A 96 -13.93 19.16 2.63
C ALA A 96 -12.61 19.41 3.39
N ALA A 97 -11.78 20.38 2.96
CA ALA A 97 -10.50 20.74 3.61
C ALA A 97 -10.63 21.11 5.11
N ASP A 98 -11.78 21.64 5.51
CA ASP A 98 -12.17 21.88 6.90
C ASP A 98 -12.69 20.59 7.57
N ASP A 99 -12.11 19.45 7.22
CA ASP A 99 -12.31 18.17 7.88
C ASP A 99 -11.88 18.34 9.35
N PRO A 100 -12.78 18.21 10.35
CA PRO A 100 -12.48 18.48 11.77
C PRO A 100 -11.49 17.47 12.39
N ARG A 101 -10.93 16.59 11.57
CA ARG A 101 -9.92 15.61 11.94
C ARG A 101 -8.58 16.30 12.12
N GLY A 102 -8.22 16.51 13.38
CA GLY A 102 -6.86 16.90 13.74
C GLY A 102 -5.84 15.93 13.16
N MET A 103 -4.60 16.41 12.96
CA MET A 103 -3.46 15.64 12.43
C MET A 103 -3.33 14.22 13.02
N GLY A 104 -3.83 13.99 14.24
CA GLY A 104 -3.89 12.68 14.90
C GLY A 104 -4.74 11.62 14.21
N GLU A 105 -5.89 11.94 13.60
CA GLU A 105 -6.71 10.92 12.94
C GLU A 105 -6.11 10.51 11.59
N VAL A 106 -5.56 11.46 10.83
CA VAL A 106 -4.77 11.18 9.62
C VAL A 106 -3.57 10.31 9.98
N ALA A 107 -2.85 10.67 11.05
CA ALA A 107 -1.73 9.87 11.52
C ALA A 107 -2.13 8.43 11.86
N ALA A 108 -3.22 8.25 12.61
CA ALA A 108 -3.69 6.92 12.99
C ALA A 108 -4.09 6.06 11.78
N ALA A 109 -4.86 6.63 10.84
CA ALA A 109 -5.31 5.93 9.65
C ALA A 109 -4.14 5.46 8.77
N TYR A 110 -3.16 6.34 8.51
CA TYR A 110 -2.00 6.00 7.70
C TYR A 110 -1.03 5.06 8.41
N THR A 111 -0.89 5.16 9.74
CA THR A 111 -0.14 4.15 10.51
C THR A 111 -0.76 2.76 10.40
N VAL A 112 -2.09 2.63 10.51
CA VAL A 112 -2.77 1.34 10.31
C VAL A 112 -2.55 0.83 8.88
N LEU A 113 -2.70 1.70 7.88
CA LEU A 113 -2.46 1.35 6.48
C LEU A 113 -1.03 0.84 6.24
N GLY A 114 -0.03 1.47 6.88
CA GLY A 114 1.37 1.03 6.80
C GLY A 114 1.61 -0.35 7.43
N ILE A 115 0.94 -0.64 8.54
CA ILE A 115 0.98 -1.97 9.17
C ILE A 115 0.34 -3.00 8.25
N GLU A 116 -0.86 -2.72 7.74
CA GLU A 116 -1.60 -3.60 6.83
C GLU A 116 -0.81 -3.89 5.56
N HIS A 117 -0.18 -2.88 4.95
CA HIS A 117 0.70 -3.02 3.78
C HIS A 117 1.79 -4.09 4.00
N ILE A 118 2.41 -4.11 5.18
CA ILE A 118 3.44 -5.11 5.51
C ILE A 118 2.82 -6.48 5.75
N LEU A 119 1.71 -6.56 6.47
CA LEU A 119 1.08 -7.83 6.85
C LEU A 119 0.38 -8.53 5.68
N THR A 120 -0.14 -7.78 4.71
CA THR A 120 -0.75 -8.34 3.48
C THR A 120 0.26 -8.52 2.35
N GLY A 121 1.35 -7.74 2.37
CA GLY A 121 2.42 -7.80 1.39
C GLY A 121 3.32 -9.01 1.57
N VAL A 122 2.98 -10.15 0.94
CA VAL A 122 3.74 -11.41 1.06
C VAL A 122 5.22 -11.22 0.72
N ASP A 123 5.55 -10.40 -0.28
CA ASP A 123 6.94 -10.08 -0.63
C ASP A 123 7.71 -9.45 0.54
N HIS A 124 7.08 -8.55 1.30
CA HIS A 124 7.69 -7.91 2.46
C HIS A 124 7.91 -8.91 3.60
N LEU A 125 6.93 -9.76 3.88
CA LEU A 125 7.05 -10.80 4.90
C LEU A 125 8.19 -11.77 4.57
N LEU A 126 8.24 -12.28 3.34
CA LEU A 126 9.29 -13.19 2.88
C LEU A 126 10.67 -12.53 2.93
N PHE A 127 10.76 -11.25 2.56
CA PHE A 127 12.00 -10.49 2.63
C PHE A 127 12.49 -10.31 4.08
N VAL A 128 11.62 -9.86 4.99
CA VAL A 128 11.96 -9.65 6.42
C VAL A 128 12.35 -10.97 7.10
N ILE A 129 11.62 -12.05 6.82
CA ILE A 129 11.95 -13.39 7.33
C ILE A 129 13.32 -13.85 6.79
N SER A 130 13.61 -13.61 5.51
CA SER A 130 14.90 -13.96 4.92
C SER A 130 16.06 -13.16 5.54
N LEU A 131 15.86 -11.84 5.78
CA LEU A 131 16.82 -11.00 6.50
C LEU A 131 17.05 -11.49 7.93
N LEU A 132 15.99 -11.91 8.62
CA LEU A 132 16.10 -12.51 9.95
C LEU A 132 16.99 -13.76 9.92
N PHE A 133 16.85 -14.65 8.93
CA PHE A 133 17.72 -15.83 8.80
C PHE A 133 19.15 -15.52 8.37
N LEU A 134 19.36 -14.38 7.72
CA LEU A 134 20.67 -13.90 7.29
C LEU A 134 21.46 -13.29 8.46
N VAL A 135 20.82 -12.39 9.21
CA VAL A 135 21.45 -11.52 10.22
C VAL A 135 21.26 -12.01 11.66
N GLY A 136 20.19 -12.77 11.93
CA GLY A 136 19.80 -13.24 13.25
C GLY A 136 19.09 -12.18 14.10
N PHE A 137 18.52 -12.61 15.24
CA PHE A 137 17.87 -11.69 16.18
C PHE A 137 18.89 -10.79 16.88
N GLY A 138 18.70 -9.47 16.83
CA GLY A 138 19.52 -8.52 17.59
C GLY A 138 19.54 -7.11 17.00
N ARG A 139 20.42 -6.26 17.55
CA ARG A 139 20.54 -4.85 17.15
C ARG A 139 20.88 -4.67 15.67
N ARG A 140 21.63 -5.62 15.10
CA ARG A 140 22.01 -5.60 13.68
C ARG A 140 20.81 -5.77 12.75
N LEU A 141 19.84 -6.60 13.13
CA LEU A 141 18.60 -6.77 12.38
C LEU A 141 17.74 -5.50 12.45
N LEU A 142 17.61 -4.90 13.64
CA LEU A 142 16.87 -3.65 13.81
C LEU A 142 17.41 -2.55 12.89
N TRP A 143 18.72 -2.29 12.92
CA TRP A 143 19.34 -1.31 12.01
C TRP A 143 19.18 -1.66 10.53
N THR A 144 19.12 -2.95 10.19
CA THR A 144 18.91 -3.41 8.81
C THR A 144 17.48 -3.13 8.34
N ILE A 145 16.48 -3.38 9.19
CA ILE A 145 15.07 -3.10 8.93
C ILE A 145 14.84 -1.60 8.82
N THR A 146 15.33 -0.81 9.79
CA THR A 146 15.19 0.64 9.76
C THR A 146 15.87 1.25 8.52
N ALA A 147 17.02 0.73 8.09
CA ALA A 147 17.67 1.18 6.86
C ALA A 147 16.83 0.87 5.60
N PHE A 148 16.19 -0.29 5.55
CA PHE A 148 15.23 -0.63 4.50
C PHE A 148 14.05 0.35 4.51
N THR A 149 13.45 0.61 5.67
CA THR A 149 12.29 1.51 5.80
C THR A 149 12.65 2.94 5.43
N ALA A 150 13.84 3.42 5.81
CA ALA A 150 14.31 4.75 5.43
C ALA A 150 14.43 4.89 3.90
N ALA A 151 15.02 3.89 3.23
CA ALA A 151 15.12 3.87 1.78
C ALA A 151 13.75 3.76 1.09
N HIS A 152 12.88 2.90 1.61
CA HIS A 152 11.50 2.75 1.17
C HIS A 152 10.73 4.06 1.28
N SER A 153 10.85 4.75 2.41
CA SER A 153 10.23 6.05 2.65
C SER A 153 10.66 7.07 1.62
N LEU A 154 11.97 7.10 1.29
CA LEU A 154 12.54 8.03 0.32
C LEU A 154 11.93 7.82 -1.07
N THR A 155 11.93 6.59 -1.59
CA THR A 155 11.41 6.36 -2.94
C THR A 155 9.89 6.46 -3.02
N LEU A 156 9.18 6.07 -1.96
CA LEU A 156 7.73 6.29 -1.86
C LEU A 156 7.40 7.78 -1.90
N ALA A 157 8.13 8.62 -1.16
CA ALA A 157 7.94 10.07 -1.18
C ALA A 157 8.25 10.67 -2.56
N LEU A 158 9.35 10.26 -3.20
CA LEU A 158 9.70 10.71 -4.55
C LEU A 158 8.62 10.34 -5.57
N SER A 159 8.02 9.14 -5.46
CA SER A 159 6.94 8.74 -6.34
C SER A 159 5.61 9.41 -6.03
N ALA A 160 5.29 9.65 -4.75
CA ALA A 160 4.10 10.39 -4.35
C ALA A 160 4.13 11.85 -4.85
N LEU A 161 5.31 12.47 -4.84
CA LEU A 161 5.55 13.80 -5.43
C LEU A 161 5.55 13.81 -6.96
N GLY A 162 5.46 12.63 -7.61
CA GLY A 162 5.50 12.49 -9.06
C GLY A 162 6.89 12.69 -9.67
N TRP A 163 7.95 12.78 -8.87
CA TRP A 163 9.33 12.97 -9.37
C TRP A 163 9.93 11.69 -9.93
N LEU A 164 9.43 10.52 -9.49
CA LEU A 164 9.90 9.23 -9.93
C LEU A 164 8.72 8.29 -10.23
N THR A 165 8.51 7.97 -11.50
CA THR A 165 7.46 7.04 -11.93
C THR A 165 8.06 5.93 -12.77
N LEU A 166 7.83 4.68 -12.36
CA LEU A 166 8.27 3.49 -13.08
C LEU A 166 7.09 2.56 -13.34
N ARG A 167 7.21 1.72 -14.37
CA ARG A 167 6.24 0.66 -14.66
C ARG A 167 6.34 -0.41 -13.56
N ALA A 168 5.20 -0.96 -13.13
CA ALA A 168 5.15 -1.93 -12.06
C ALA A 168 5.89 -3.26 -12.34
N PRO A 169 5.76 -3.91 -13.52
CA PRO A 169 6.32 -5.25 -13.72
C PRO A 169 7.85 -5.37 -13.50
N PRO A 170 8.69 -4.45 -14.04
CA PRO A 170 10.12 -4.46 -13.73
C PRO A 170 10.44 -4.27 -12.24
N VAL A 171 9.69 -3.41 -11.54
CA VAL A 171 9.88 -3.15 -10.11
C VAL A 171 9.54 -4.39 -9.30
N GLU A 172 8.37 -4.98 -9.53
CA GLU A 172 7.89 -6.18 -8.84
C GLU A 172 8.78 -7.41 -9.11
N ALA A 173 9.31 -7.55 -10.33
CA ALA A 173 10.25 -8.62 -10.67
C ALA A 173 11.58 -8.47 -9.90
N THR A 174 12.05 -7.23 -9.73
CA THR A 174 13.26 -6.92 -8.97
C THR A 174 13.05 -7.11 -7.46
N ILE A 175 11.87 -6.75 -6.94
CA ILE A 175 11.45 -7.04 -5.56
C ILE A 175 11.53 -8.55 -5.29
N ALA A 176 10.91 -9.37 -6.15
CA ALA A 176 10.94 -10.82 -6.01
C ALA A 176 12.39 -11.37 -6.12
N LEU A 177 13.19 -10.86 -7.04
CA LEU A 177 14.60 -11.25 -7.18
C LEU A 177 15.42 -10.92 -5.92
N SER A 178 15.14 -9.80 -5.25
CA SER A 178 15.80 -9.46 -3.99
C SER A 178 15.60 -10.51 -2.91
N ILE A 179 14.40 -11.11 -2.84
CA ILE A 179 14.07 -12.17 -1.88
C ILE A 179 14.88 -13.43 -2.20
N VAL A 180 14.99 -13.80 -3.48
CA VAL A 180 15.84 -14.93 -3.93
C VAL A 180 17.28 -14.73 -3.47
N LEU A 181 17.82 -13.53 -3.68
CA LEU A 181 19.19 -13.18 -3.29
C LEU A 181 19.38 -13.29 -1.78
N VAL A 182 18.52 -12.67 -0.97
CA VAL A 182 18.64 -12.71 0.50
C VAL A 182 18.45 -14.13 1.05
N ALA A 183 17.51 -14.91 0.51
CA ALA A 183 17.31 -16.31 0.91
C ALA A 183 18.54 -17.18 0.56
N GLY A 184 19.13 -17.00 -0.62
CA GLY A 184 20.35 -17.67 -1.04
C GLY A 184 21.57 -17.30 -0.18
N GLU A 185 21.71 -16.02 0.16
CA GLU A 185 22.74 -15.51 1.08
C GLU A 185 22.57 -16.08 2.50
N ALA A 186 21.32 -16.27 2.93
CA ALA A 186 21.01 -16.89 4.21
C ALA A 186 21.41 -18.37 4.24
N LEU A 187 21.35 -19.11 3.13
CA LEU A 187 21.75 -20.52 3.09
C LEU A 187 23.25 -20.73 3.35
N HIS A 188 24.10 -19.83 2.88
CA HIS A 188 25.56 -19.97 2.94
C HIS A 188 26.16 -19.20 4.12
N ARG A 189 27.30 -19.65 4.65
CA ARG A 189 28.03 -18.97 5.75
C ARG A 189 29.23 -18.15 5.30
N ARG A 190 29.40 -17.94 3.98
CA ARG A 190 30.53 -17.18 3.43
C ARG A 190 30.41 -15.71 3.80
N GLU A 191 31.53 -15.03 4.01
CA GLU A 191 31.56 -13.58 4.20
C GLU A 191 31.26 -12.88 2.87
N THR A 192 30.05 -12.38 2.71
CA THR A 192 29.57 -11.63 1.53
C THR A 192 29.23 -10.19 1.90
N LEU A 193 28.97 -9.34 0.90
CA LEU A 193 28.52 -7.96 1.14
C LEU A 193 27.25 -7.93 2.00
N SER A 194 26.27 -8.79 1.69
CA SER A 194 25.00 -8.90 2.42
C SER A 194 25.20 -9.32 3.89
N ARG A 195 26.22 -10.13 4.18
CA ARG A 195 26.54 -10.53 5.57
C ARG A 195 27.43 -9.54 6.30
N ARG A 196 28.27 -8.78 5.60
CA ARG A 196 29.18 -7.79 6.20
C ARG A 196 28.50 -6.44 6.41
N TRP A 197 27.68 -6.01 5.46
CA TRP A 197 26.95 -4.74 5.44
C TRP A 197 25.46 -4.94 5.13
N PRO A 198 24.72 -5.71 5.95
CA PRO A 198 23.31 -6.03 5.69
C PRO A 198 22.44 -4.78 5.56
N ALA A 199 22.69 -3.74 6.38
CA ALA A 199 21.94 -2.49 6.32
C ALA A 199 22.10 -1.75 4.99
N LEU A 200 23.30 -1.78 4.38
CA LEU A 200 23.53 -1.15 3.07
C LEU A 200 22.78 -1.89 1.96
N VAL A 201 22.79 -3.23 2.00
CA VAL A 201 22.06 -4.05 1.03
C VAL A 201 20.55 -3.89 1.19
N ALA A 202 20.06 -3.90 2.44
CA ALA A 202 18.66 -3.69 2.75
C ALA A 202 18.19 -2.27 2.37
N PHE A 203 19.03 -1.26 2.54
CA PHE A 203 18.77 0.09 2.03
C PHE A 203 18.57 0.07 0.50
N GLY A 204 19.47 -0.59 -0.25
CA GLY A 204 19.33 -0.72 -1.71
C GLY A 204 18.03 -1.39 -2.14
N PHE A 205 17.64 -2.49 -1.48
CA PHE A 205 16.36 -3.15 -1.75
C PHE A 205 15.15 -2.31 -1.32
N GLY A 206 15.25 -1.57 -0.21
CA GLY A 206 14.22 -0.65 0.26
C GLY A 206 13.88 0.41 -0.78
N LEU A 207 14.87 0.96 -1.48
CA LEU A 207 14.63 1.92 -2.58
C LEU A 207 13.70 1.32 -3.64
N VAL A 208 13.95 0.07 -4.05
CA VAL A 208 13.15 -0.60 -5.07
C VAL A 208 11.76 -0.97 -4.54
N HIS A 209 11.66 -1.45 -3.30
CA HIS A 209 10.37 -1.80 -2.69
C HIS A 209 9.43 -0.60 -2.58
N GLY A 210 9.93 0.59 -2.22
CA GLY A 210 9.09 1.80 -2.12
C GLY A 210 8.44 2.20 -3.44
N LEU A 211 9.06 1.86 -4.57
CA LEU A 211 8.49 2.07 -5.90
C LEU A 211 7.32 1.12 -6.21
N GLY A 212 7.33 -0.09 -5.65
CA GLY A 212 6.29 -1.09 -5.89
C GLY A 212 4.93 -0.71 -5.31
N PHE A 213 4.92 0.11 -4.25
CA PHE A 213 3.68 0.56 -3.61
C PHE A 213 3.19 1.92 -4.10
N ALA A 214 4.01 2.68 -4.83
CA ALA A 214 3.69 4.03 -5.28
C ALA A 214 2.38 4.12 -6.09
N GLY A 215 2.11 3.12 -6.94
CA GLY A 215 0.87 3.06 -7.73
C GLY A 215 -0.38 2.94 -6.84
N ALA A 216 -0.36 2.02 -5.87
CA ALA A 216 -1.45 1.82 -4.93
C ALA A 216 -1.68 3.07 -4.06
N LEU A 217 -0.63 3.75 -3.62
CA LEU A 217 -0.77 4.98 -2.82
C LEU A 217 -1.42 6.12 -3.62
N LYS A 218 -1.14 6.19 -4.93
CA LYS A 218 -1.79 7.15 -5.83
C LYS A 218 -3.28 6.84 -6.03
N GLU A 219 -3.67 5.57 -6.01
CA GLU A 219 -5.08 5.13 -6.10
C GLU A 219 -5.86 5.32 -4.78
N ILE A 220 -5.17 5.20 -3.64
CA ILE A 220 -5.75 5.43 -2.30
C ILE A 220 -6.04 6.92 -2.08
N GLY A 221 -5.28 7.82 -2.73
CA GLY A 221 -5.49 9.27 -2.67
C GLY A 221 -4.93 9.88 -1.38
N LEU A 222 -3.72 10.46 -1.45
CA LEU A 222 -3.14 11.19 -0.33
C LEU A 222 -3.85 12.54 -0.14
N PRO A 223 -4.16 12.98 1.10
CA PRO A 223 -4.63 14.34 1.35
C PRO A 223 -3.51 15.33 1.01
N ASP A 224 -3.71 16.17 0.00
CA ASP A 224 -2.69 17.16 -0.44
C ASP A 224 -2.20 18.06 0.71
N ALA A 225 -3.11 18.47 1.60
CA ALA A 225 -2.79 19.32 2.76
C ALA A 225 -2.01 18.60 3.88
N HIS A 226 -2.03 17.27 3.94
CA HIS A 226 -1.41 16.47 5.01
C HIS A 226 -0.48 15.37 4.49
N MET A 227 -0.04 15.48 3.24
CA MET A 227 0.76 14.46 2.57
C MET A 227 2.03 14.09 3.36
N SER A 228 2.72 15.07 3.95
CA SER A 228 3.92 14.81 4.75
C SER A 228 3.63 13.99 6.01
N VAL A 229 2.53 14.31 6.71
CA VAL A 229 2.08 13.58 7.91
C VAL A 229 1.65 12.16 7.51
N ALA A 230 0.87 12.03 6.45
CA ALA A 230 0.42 10.75 5.92
C ALA A 230 1.60 9.84 5.52
N LEU A 231 2.57 10.37 4.78
CA LEU A 231 3.78 9.62 4.38
C LEU A 231 4.64 9.23 5.59
N LEU A 232 4.86 10.14 6.53
CA LEU A 232 5.63 9.85 7.74
C LEU A 232 4.96 8.75 8.56
N THR A 233 3.67 8.90 8.84
CA THR A 233 2.90 8.00 9.71
C THR A 233 2.62 6.65 9.04
N PHE A 234 2.51 6.62 7.72
CA PHE A 234 2.55 5.38 6.94
C PHE A 234 3.85 4.62 7.13
N ASN A 235 5.00 5.28 6.99
CA ASN A 235 6.29 4.61 7.17
C ASN A 235 6.57 4.22 8.63
N VAL A 236 6.02 4.95 9.61
CA VAL A 236 5.95 4.48 11.01
C VAL A 236 5.16 3.18 11.10
N GLY A 237 4.00 3.10 10.43
CA GLY A 237 3.22 1.87 10.32
C GLY A 237 4.00 0.72 9.68
N VAL A 238 4.76 0.99 8.61
CA VAL A 238 5.64 0.01 7.95
C VAL A 238 6.66 -0.56 8.92
N GLU A 239 7.42 0.31 9.62
CA GLU A 239 8.40 -0.14 10.62
C GLU A 239 7.72 -0.98 11.72
N LEU A 240 6.56 -0.55 12.23
CA LEU A 240 5.79 -1.28 13.23
C LEU A 240 5.34 -2.66 12.72
N GLY A 241 4.86 -2.76 11.49
CA GLY A 241 4.48 -4.04 10.86
C GLY A 241 5.66 -5.00 10.71
N GLN A 242 6.85 -4.48 10.35
CA GLN A 242 8.06 -5.29 10.25
C GLN A 242 8.54 -5.76 11.63
N LEU A 243 8.54 -4.87 12.63
CA LEU A 243 8.89 -5.22 14.00
C LEU A 243 7.92 -6.23 14.61
N LEU A 244 6.63 -6.10 14.32
CA LEU A 244 5.60 -7.09 14.70
C LEU A 244 5.91 -8.45 14.08
N THR A 245 6.21 -8.48 12.78
CA THR A 245 6.58 -9.72 12.07
C THR A 245 7.80 -10.38 12.69
N VAL A 246 8.85 -9.61 13.00
CA VAL A 246 10.06 -10.11 13.67
C VAL A 246 9.75 -10.60 15.08
N GLY A 247 8.92 -9.89 15.84
CA GLY A 247 8.51 -10.27 17.18
C GLY A 247 7.75 -11.59 17.21
N LEU A 248 6.82 -11.78 16.28
CA LEU A 248 6.08 -13.03 16.10
C LEU A 248 7.00 -14.18 15.69
N ALA A 249 7.90 -13.94 14.73
CA ALA A 249 8.90 -14.93 14.32
C ALA A 249 9.84 -15.31 15.47
N TRP A 250 10.22 -14.35 16.32
CA TRP A 250 11.01 -14.59 17.52
C TRP A 250 10.26 -15.46 18.53
N LEU A 251 8.99 -15.17 18.79
CA LEU A 251 8.15 -15.96 19.69
C LEU A 251 8.01 -17.40 19.17
N ALA A 252 7.72 -17.57 17.88
CA ALA A 252 7.64 -18.87 17.22
C ALA A 252 8.96 -19.64 17.36
N TRP A 253 10.10 -18.99 17.11
CA TRP A 253 11.42 -19.59 17.32
C TRP A 253 11.68 -19.96 18.79
N ARG A 254 11.24 -19.13 19.74
CA ARG A 254 11.42 -19.38 21.19
C ARG A 254 10.65 -20.61 21.67
N VAL A 255 9.50 -20.91 21.07
CA VAL A 255 8.73 -22.14 21.33
C VAL A 255 9.39 -23.32 20.62
N ALA A 256 9.70 -23.16 19.32
CA ALA A 256 10.21 -24.23 18.47
C ALA A 256 11.64 -24.68 18.83
N ARG A 257 12.50 -23.83 19.40
CA ARG A 257 13.90 -24.20 19.74
C ARG A 257 14.02 -25.35 20.73
N SER A 258 12.96 -25.65 21.48
CA SER A 258 12.90 -26.80 22.38
C SER A 258 12.81 -28.14 21.62
N TRP A 259 12.46 -28.09 20.33
CA TRP A 259 12.29 -29.27 19.48
C TRP A 259 13.58 -29.57 18.71
N PRO A 260 14.12 -30.79 18.78
CA PRO A 260 15.36 -31.17 18.07
C PRO A 260 15.29 -30.97 16.55
N ALA A 261 14.08 -30.99 15.98
CA ALA A 261 13.85 -30.80 14.55
C ALA A 261 13.94 -29.33 14.10
N ALA A 262 13.84 -28.34 14.99
CA ALA A 262 13.77 -26.93 14.62
C ALA A 262 15.00 -26.45 13.84
N ALA A 263 16.18 -26.97 14.16
CA ALA A 263 17.41 -26.67 13.43
C ALA A 263 17.39 -27.19 11.97
N ARG A 264 16.63 -28.26 11.70
CA ARG A 264 16.52 -28.87 10.37
C ARG A 264 15.51 -28.16 9.47
N VAL A 265 14.58 -27.39 10.05
CA VAL A 265 13.52 -26.67 9.30
C VAL A 265 14.05 -25.45 8.56
N ARG A 266 15.16 -24.86 9.03
CA ARG A 266 15.75 -23.64 8.44
C ARG A 266 16.04 -23.77 6.94
N THR A 267 16.75 -24.82 6.55
CA THR A 267 17.16 -25.04 5.16
C THR A 267 15.98 -25.24 4.21
N PRO A 268 15.03 -26.17 4.45
CA PRO A 268 13.87 -26.35 3.57
C PRO A 268 12.99 -25.10 3.52
N LEU A 269 12.85 -24.35 4.61
CA LEU A 269 12.13 -23.08 4.60
C LEU A 269 12.77 -22.07 3.65
N LEU A 270 14.09 -21.85 3.75
CA LEU A 270 14.81 -20.92 2.87
C LEU A 270 14.75 -21.34 1.40
N TYR A 271 14.81 -22.64 1.10
CA TYR A 271 14.57 -23.14 -0.25
C TYR A 271 13.14 -22.85 -0.71
N GLY A 272 12.13 -23.11 0.13
CA GLY A 272 10.73 -22.81 -0.19
C GLY A 272 10.51 -21.32 -0.50
N VAL A 273 11.03 -20.43 0.35
CA VAL A 273 10.98 -18.97 0.13
C VAL A 273 11.66 -18.59 -1.18
N GLY A 274 12.89 -19.07 -1.40
CA GLY A 274 13.65 -18.79 -2.62
C GLY A 274 12.96 -19.31 -3.89
N THR A 275 12.36 -20.49 -3.85
CA THR A 275 11.64 -21.06 -5.00
C THR A 275 10.37 -20.28 -5.33
N VAL A 276 9.56 -19.92 -4.34
CA VAL A 276 8.36 -19.08 -4.55
C VAL A 276 8.75 -17.72 -5.12
N ALA A 277 9.77 -17.08 -4.54
CA ALA A 277 10.26 -15.80 -5.02
C ALA A 277 10.85 -15.88 -6.45
N ALA A 278 11.57 -16.94 -6.78
CA ALA A 278 12.09 -17.15 -8.13
C ALA A 278 10.97 -17.33 -9.16
N TYR A 279 9.93 -18.10 -8.81
CA TYR A 279 8.75 -18.27 -9.64
C TYR A 279 8.04 -16.93 -9.90
N TRP A 280 7.80 -16.13 -8.85
CA TRP A 280 7.19 -14.80 -9.01
C TRP A 280 8.07 -13.82 -9.79
N SER A 281 9.38 -13.84 -9.56
CA SER A 281 10.32 -13.01 -10.32
C SER A 281 10.23 -13.32 -11.81
N TRP A 282 10.21 -14.61 -12.18
CA TRP A 282 10.01 -15.03 -13.57
C TRP A 282 8.67 -14.58 -14.15
N LEU A 283 7.57 -14.81 -13.43
CA LEU A 283 6.23 -14.44 -13.88
C LEU A 283 6.11 -12.92 -14.13
N ARG A 284 6.62 -12.11 -13.21
CA ARG A 284 6.60 -10.65 -13.30
C ARG A 284 7.57 -10.12 -14.35
N ALA A 285 8.69 -10.81 -14.57
CA ALA A 285 9.62 -10.48 -15.67
C ALA A 285 9.03 -10.79 -17.04
N ALA A 286 8.28 -11.88 -17.19
CA ALA A 286 7.57 -12.19 -18.43
C ALA A 286 6.55 -11.11 -18.81
N ALA A 287 5.83 -10.57 -17.80
CA ALA A 287 4.88 -9.46 -17.98
C ALA A 287 5.51 -8.13 -18.43
N ILE A 288 6.85 -8.02 -18.49
CA ILE A 288 7.55 -6.87 -19.07
C ILE A 288 7.38 -6.86 -20.60
N PHE A 289 7.33 -8.03 -21.23
CA PHE A 289 7.42 -8.20 -22.68
C PHE A 289 6.07 -8.41 -23.40
N GLY A 290 4.97 -8.59 -22.67
CA GLY A 290 3.63 -8.80 -23.23
C GLY A 290 3.00 -10.07 -22.71
#